data_AF-A0A517Y1Y0-F1
#
_entry.id   AF-A0A517Y1Y0-F1
#
_cell.length_a   1.000
_cell.length_b   1.000
_cell.length_c   1.000
_cell.angle_alpha   90.00
_cell.angle_beta   90.00
_cell.angle_gamma   90.00
#
_symmetry.space_group_name_H-M   'P 1'
#
loop_
_entity.id
_entity.type
_entity.pdbx_description
1 polymer ?
#
loop_
_entity_poly.entity_id
_entity_poly.type
_entity_poly.pdbx_seq_one_letter_code
_entity_poly.pdbx_strand_id
1 'polypeptide(L)'
;MSTHALGRRLADLARRQAAAAARHAAVNAAVDTEHEKRVAFLMMVPEDLRMAVGIALSDPDGDDALHSWALWPFARWAVAPAGFQFPRALVEWLLARPHAWFLGHHCERCGLGVPLLSTDSRDPSPPPSIVVFPTCPACGGVTSHAANWWTEPPP
;
A
#
# COMPACT_ATOMS: atom_id res chain seq x y z
N MET A 1 -43.24 36.39 10.01
CA MET A 1 -42.45 35.15 10.20
C MET A 1 -42.43 34.80 11.69
N SER A 2 -42.72 33.55 12.07
CA SER A 2 -42.74 33.13 13.48
C SER A 2 -41.31 32.86 14.00
N THR A 3 -41.03 33.29 15.23
CA THR A 3 -39.79 33.01 15.97
C THR A 3 -39.47 31.51 16.05
N HIS A 4 -40.49 30.66 16.15
CA HIS A 4 -40.32 29.20 16.11
C HIS A 4 -39.80 28.68 14.78
N ALA A 5 -40.19 29.30 13.66
CA ALA A 5 -39.70 28.91 12.33
C ALA A 5 -38.23 29.31 12.15
N LEU A 6 -37.82 30.46 12.70
CA LEU A 6 -36.43 30.90 12.72
C LEU A 6 -35.57 29.99 13.61
N GLY A 7 -36.03 29.66 14.82
CA GLY A 7 -35.33 28.76 15.74
C GLY A 7 -35.07 27.38 15.13
N ARG A 8 -36.06 26.80 14.43
CA ARG A 8 -35.87 25.52 13.71
C ARG A 8 -34.82 25.62 12.59
N ARG A 9 -34.81 26.72 11.83
CA ARG A 9 -33.82 26.93 10.75
C ARG A 9 -32.40 27.08 11.30
N LEU A 10 -32.24 27.80 12.41
CA LEU A 10 -30.95 27.96 13.08
C LEU A 10 -30.45 26.63 13.66
N ALA A 11 -31.33 25.85 14.30
CA ALA A 11 -30.97 24.51 14.77
C ALA A 11 -30.59 23.57 13.63
N ASP A 12 -31.29 23.63 12.48
CA ASP A 12 -30.94 22.82 11.31
C ASP A 12 -29.59 23.22 10.71
N LEU A 13 -29.31 24.52 10.61
CA LEU A 13 -28.02 25.03 10.16
C LEU A 13 -26.88 24.58 11.07
N ALA A 14 -27.06 24.69 12.39
CA ALA A 14 -26.08 24.23 13.38
C ALA A 14 -25.79 22.74 13.25
N ARG A 15 -26.82 21.89 13.04
CA ARG A 15 -26.63 20.45 12.80
C ARG A 15 -25.86 20.17 11.52
N ARG A 16 -26.16 20.87 10.43
CA ARG A 16 -25.43 20.71 9.15
C ARG A 16 -23.97 21.13 9.27
N GLN A 17 -23.70 22.22 9.98
CA GLN A 17 -22.34 22.69 10.25
C GLN A 17 -21.56 21.67 11.10
N ALA A 18 -22.17 21.14 12.16
CA ALA A 18 -21.56 20.09 12.98
C ALA A 18 -21.25 18.83 12.16
N ALA A 19 -22.18 18.39 11.30
CA ALA A 19 -21.95 17.24 10.43
C ALA A 19 -20.84 17.48 9.39
N ALA A 20 -20.73 18.70 8.84
CA ALA A 20 -19.65 19.05 7.92
C ALA A 20 -18.29 19.08 8.63
N ALA A 21 -18.21 19.68 9.82
CA ALA A 21 -17.00 19.70 10.63
C ALA A 21 -16.55 18.29 11.00
N ALA A 22 -17.48 17.40 11.39
CA ALA A 22 -17.18 16.01 11.68
C ALA A 22 -16.62 15.25 10.47
N ARG A 23 -17.18 15.47 9.27
CA ARG A 23 -16.65 14.88 8.03
C ARG A 23 -15.24 15.38 7.71
N HIS A 24 -14.99 16.68 7.83
CA HIS A 24 -13.65 17.24 7.61
C HIS A 24 -12.63 16.69 8.61
N ALA A 25 -13.01 16.56 9.88
CA ALA A 25 -12.14 15.98 10.90
C ALA A 25 -11.81 14.51 10.58
N ALA A 26 -12.79 13.72 10.12
CA ALA A 26 -12.57 12.33 9.73
C ALA A 26 -11.65 12.21 8.51
N VAL A 27 -11.78 13.10 7.52
CA VAL A 27 -10.88 13.14 6.35
C VAL A 27 -9.45 13.47 6.79
N ASN A 28 -9.26 14.49 7.63
CA ASN A 28 -7.93 14.87 8.11
C ASN A 28 -7.27 13.72 8.88
N ALA A 29 -8.00 13.06 9.78
CA ALA A 29 -7.47 11.91 10.52
C ALA A 29 -7.08 10.74 9.60
N ALA A 30 -7.80 10.52 8.50
CA ALA A 30 -7.46 9.50 7.51
C ALA A 30 -6.17 9.87 6.75
N VAL A 31 -6.02 11.14 6.37
CA VAL A 31 -4.80 11.66 5.72
C VAL A 31 -3.59 11.54 6.64
N ASP A 32 -3.73 11.90 7.93
CA ASP A 32 -2.66 11.77 8.91
C ASP A 32 -2.25 10.31 9.10
N THR A 33 -3.23 9.39 9.20
CA THR A 33 -2.96 7.94 9.29
C THR A 33 -2.24 7.41 8.05
N GLU A 34 -2.61 7.86 6.85
CA GLU A 34 -1.93 7.47 5.61
C GLU A 34 -0.49 8.02 5.58
N HIS A 35 -0.31 9.27 6.01
CA HIS A 35 1.00 9.90 6.10
C HIS A 35 1.94 9.13 7.05
N GLU A 36 1.45 8.76 8.24
CA GLU A 36 2.20 7.94 9.20
C GLU A 36 2.62 6.58 8.62
N LYS A 37 1.70 5.89 7.95
CA LYS A 37 2.00 4.62 7.26
C LYS A 37 3.06 4.80 6.19
N ARG A 38 2.98 5.87 5.40
CA ARG A 38 3.95 6.18 4.34
C ARG A 38 5.33 6.47 4.92
N VAL A 39 5.41 7.23 6.01
CA VAL A 39 6.68 7.48 6.72
C VAL A 39 7.26 6.18 7.26
N ALA A 40 6.47 5.35 7.95
CA ALA A 40 6.91 4.06 8.47
C ALA A 40 7.44 3.13 7.35
N PHE A 41 6.74 3.11 6.21
CA PHE A 41 7.19 2.40 5.01
C PHE A 41 8.53 2.92 4.48
N LEU A 42 8.68 4.25 4.32
CA LEU A 42 9.93 4.85 3.84
C LEU A 42 11.12 4.58 4.77
N MET A 43 10.89 4.40 6.08
CA MET A 43 11.96 4.03 7.01
C MET A 43 12.51 2.62 6.76
N MET A 44 11.71 1.71 6.19
CA MET A 44 12.15 0.38 5.75
C MET A 44 12.86 0.41 4.38
N VAL A 45 12.74 1.48 3.61
CA VAL A 45 13.48 1.62 2.33
C VAL A 45 14.96 1.94 2.63
N PRO A 46 15.92 1.34 1.89
CA PRO A 46 17.34 1.72 1.97
C PRO A 46 17.51 3.23 1.85
N GLU A 47 18.34 3.80 2.73
CA GLU A 47 18.40 5.25 2.98
C GLU A 47 18.61 6.09 1.72
N ASP A 48 19.53 5.67 0.86
CA ASP A 48 19.87 6.32 -0.39
C ASP A 48 18.76 6.23 -1.46
N LEU A 49 17.81 5.31 -1.30
CA LEU A 49 16.67 5.14 -2.21
C LEU A 49 15.37 5.79 -1.69
N ARG A 50 15.32 6.22 -0.42
CA ARG A 50 14.10 6.76 0.20
C ARG A 50 13.51 7.94 -0.56
N MET A 51 14.36 8.87 -0.99
CA MET A 51 13.91 10.04 -1.74
C MET A 51 13.28 9.65 -3.07
N ALA A 52 13.90 8.73 -3.82
CA ALA A 52 13.36 8.26 -5.10
C ALA A 52 12.02 7.56 -4.92
N VAL A 53 11.88 6.70 -3.90
CA VAL A 53 10.60 6.05 -3.59
C VAL A 53 9.56 7.06 -3.12
N GLY A 54 9.96 8.05 -2.32
CA GLY A 54 9.06 9.13 -1.86
C GLY A 54 8.52 9.97 -3.02
N ILE A 55 9.37 10.29 -4.01
CA ILE A 55 8.95 10.97 -5.24
C ILE A 55 7.98 10.09 -6.02
N ALA A 56 8.31 8.81 -6.23
CA ALA A 56 7.45 7.88 -6.97
C ALA A 56 6.07 7.68 -6.32
N LEU A 57 5.98 7.68 -4.98
CA LEU A 57 4.73 7.61 -4.23
C LEU A 57 3.97 8.95 -4.16
N SER A 58 4.59 10.06 -4.58
CA SER A 58 3.95 11.38 -4.61
C SER A 58 3.45 11.75 -5.99
N ASP A 59 3.74 10.93 -7.00
CA ASP A 59 3.25 11.11 -8.37
C ASP A 59 1.74 10.80 -8.43
N PRO A 60 0.88 11.78 -8.77
CA PRO A 60 -0.56 11.55 -8.88
C PRO A 60 -0.93 10.61 -10.03
N ASP A 61 -0.07 10.51 -11.06
CA ASP A 61 -0.21 9.56 -12.16
C ASP A 61 0.63 8.29 -11.92
N GLY A 62 1.08 8.11 -10.67
CA GLY A 62 1.94 7.03 -10.23
C GLY A 62 1.27 5.66 -10.28
N ASP A 63 2.09 4.63 -10.02
CA ASP A 63 1.66 3.25 -10.15
C ASP A 63 0.88 2.77 -8.93
N ASP A 64 -0.40 2.47 -9.11
CA ASP A 64 -1.29 1.90 -8.08
C ASP A 64 -0.69 0.68 -7.36
N ALA A 65 0.09 -0.16 -8.05
CA ALA A 65 0.74 -1.31 -7.42
C ALA A 65 1.85 -0.88 -6.44
N LEU A 66 2.54 0.24 -6.70
CA LEU A 66 3.53 0.79 -5.75
C LEU A 66 2.83 1.34 -4.51
N HIS A 67 1.73 2.06 -4.70
CA HIS A 67 0.92 2.56 -3.59
C HIS A 67 0.35 1.41 -2.76
N SER A 68 -0.19 0.37 -3.42
CA SER A 68 -0.67 -0.83 -2.76
C SER A 68 0.45 -1.52 -1.98
N TRP A 69 1.68 -1.56 -2.51
CA TRP A 69 2.83 -2.11 -1.79
C TRP A 69 3.21 -1.31 -0.56
N ALA A 70 3.23 0.01 -0.68
CA ALA A 70 3.56 0.88 0.45
C ALA A 70 2.58 0.72 1.62
N LEU A 71 1.31 0.45 1.30
CA LEU A 71 0.27 0.18 2.30
C LEU A 71 0.37 -1.23 2.89
N TRP A 72 0.71 -2.23 2.08
CA TRP A 72 0.72 -3.64 2.48
C TRP A 72 1.98 -4.35 1.99
N PRO A 73 3.17 -4.00 2.52
CA PRO A 73 4.43 -4.59 2.05
C PRO A 73 4.63 -6.03 2.55
N PHE A 74 3.83 -6.46 3.52
CA PHE A 74 3.82 -7.80 4.09
C PHE A 74 2.42 -8.40 4.06
N ALA A 75 2.34 -9.72 4.01
CA ALA A 75 1.12 -10.47 4.23
C ALA A 75 0.53 -10.15 5.61
N ARG A 76 -0.79 -10.27 5.75
CA ARG A 76 -1.52 -9.82 6.95
C ARG A 76 -1.09 -10.53 8.24
N TRP A 77 -0.59 -11.76 8.13
CA TRP A 77 -0.10 -12.56 9.24
C TRP A 77 1.34 -12.20 9.66
N ALA A 78 2.08 -11.49 8.83
CA ALA A 78 3.49 -11.21 9.03
C ALA A 78 3.71 -9.83 9.67
N VAL A 79 4.69 -9.78 10.56
CA VAL A 79 5.15 -8.54 11.19
C VAL A 79 6.57 -8.27 10.73
N ALA A 80 6.81 -7.06 10.23
CA ALA A 80 8.15 -6.62 9.87
C ALA A 80 9.08 -6.69 11.09
N PRO A 81 10.25 -7.33 11.00
CA PRO A 81 11.23 -7.30 12.09
C PRO A 81 11.65 -5.87 12.43
N ALA A 82 11.98 -5.61 13.70
CA ALA A 82 12.50 -4.30 14.10
C ALA A 82 13.80 -3.98 13.33
N GLY A 83 13.89 -2.77 12.77
CA GLY A 83 15.04 -2.35 11.96
C GLY A 83 15.14 -3.02 10.59
N PHE A 84 14.10 -3.74 10.15
CA PHE A 84 14.07 -4.34 8.83
C PHE A 84 14.23 -3.28 7.73
N GLN A 85 15.10 -3.59 6.76
CA GLN A 85 15.18 -2.85 5.51
C GLN A 85 14.81 -3.76 4.34
N PHE A 86 14.05 -3.21 3.40
CA PHE A 86 13.75 -3.90 2.15
C PHE A 86 15.05 -4.23 1.41
N PRO A 87 15.15 -5.43 0.80
CA PRO A 87 16.28 -5.75 -0.04
C PRO A 87 16.46 -4.70 -1.14
N ARG A 88 17.67 -4.17 -1.28
CA ARG A 88 17.99 -3.14 -2.28
C ARG A 88 17.51 -3.51 -3.68
N ALA A 89 17.79 -4.73 -4.12
CA ALA A 89 17.40 -5.21 -5.45
C ALA A 89 15.88 -5.18 -5.68
N LEU A 90 15.08 -5.41 -4.64
CA LEU A 90 13.62 -5.29 -4.72
C LEU A 90 13.21 -3.84 -4.95
N VAL A 91 13.77 -2.91 -4.17
CA VAL A 91 13.44 -1.48 -4.26
C VAL A 91 13.91 -0.89 -5.59
N GLU A 92 15.12 -1.20 -6.03
CA GLU A 92 15.65 -0.76 -7.33
C GLU A 92 14.80 -1.30 -8.49
N TRP A 93 14.37 -2.57 -8.41
CA TRP A 93 13.45 -3.11 -9.41
C TRP A 93 12.13 -2.34 -9.43
N LEU A 94 11.56 -2.04 -8.26
CA LEU A 94 10.30 -1.29 -8.15
C LEU A 94 10.39 0.15 -8.68
N LEU A 95 11.57 0.76 -8.65
CA LEU A 95 11.81 2.09 -9.22
C LEU A 95 12.07 2.05 -10.73
N ALA A 96 12.66 0.97 -11.25
CA ALA A 96 13.11 0.86 -12.65
C ALA A 96 12.16 0.07 -13.57
N ARG A 97 10.94 -0.21 -13.13
CA ARG A 97 10.07 -1.24 -13.72
C ARG A 97 9.81 -1.00 -15.21
N PRO A 98 10.09 -1.99 -16.09
CA PRO A 98 9.90 -1.83 -17.53
C PRO A 98 8.45 -2.05 -18.00
N HIS A 99 7.59 -2.68 -17.18
CA HIS A 99 6.23 -3.06 -17.55
C HIS A 99 5.26 -2.95 -16.35
N ALA A 100 3.96 -3.06 -16.64
CA ALA A 100 2.93 -3.22 -15.62
C ALA A 100 3.22 -4.46 -14.76
N TRP A 101 2.87 -4.37 -13.49
CA TRP A 101 3.13 -5.40 -12.49
C TRP A 101 2.10 -5.30 -11.38
N PHE A 102 2.05 -6.30 -10.52
CA PHE A 102 1.21 -6.29 -9.34
C PHE A 102 1.85 -7.09 -8.22
N LEU A 103 1.36 -6.89 -7.01
CA LEU A 103 1.70 -7.73 -5.85
C LEU A 103 0.81 -8.97 -5.85
N GLY A 104 1.26 -9.99 -6.55
CA GLY A 104 0.55 -11.26 -6.56
C GLY A 104 0.99 -12.21 -5.46
N HIS A 105 2.26 -12.19 -5.07
CA HIS A 105 2.86 -13.19 -4.20
C HIS A 105 3.43 -12.58 -2.92
N HIS A 106 3.38 -13.36 -1.84
CA HIS A 106 4.09 -13.06 -0.60
C HIS A 106 5.03 -14.20 -0.26
N CYS A 107 6.13 -13.90 0.43
CA CYS A 107 7.02 -14.91 0.97
C CYS A 107 6.30 -15.73 2.04
N GLU A 108 6.33 -17.05 1.91
CA GLU A 108 5.70 -17.96 2.86
C GLU A 108 6.39 -17.89 4.23
N ARG A 109 7.67 -17.52 4.30
CA ARG A 109 8.44 -17.50 5.55
C ARG A 109 8.38 -16.17 6.30
N CYS A 110 8.54 -15.05 5.60
CA CYS A 110 8.61 -13.72 6.22
C CYS A 110 7.46 -12.79 5.82
N GLY A 111 6.54 -13.27 4.98
CA GLY A 111 5.39 -12.51 4.50
C GLY A 111 5.71 -11.37 3.54
N LEU A 112 6.97 -11.10 3.18
CA LEU A 112 7.32 -10.01 2.27
C LEU A 112 6.59 -10.15 0.92
N GLY A 113 5.85 -9.11 0.52
CA GLY A 113 5.22 -9.02 -0.79
C GLY A 113 6.28 -8.87 -1.88
N VAL A 114 6.21 -9.71 -2.91
CA VAL A 114 7.13 -9.70 -4.05
C VAL A 114 6.36 -9.41 -5.35
N PRO A 115 6.95 -8.61 -6.26
CA PRO A 115 6.30 -8.24 -7.51
C PRO A 115 6.20 -9.42 -8.47
N LEU A 116 5.09 -9.47 -9.20
CA LEU A 116 4.90 -10.26 -10.40
C LEU A 116 4.71 -9.33 -11.58
N LEU A 117 5.36 -9.63 -12.71
CA LEU A 117 5.04 -8.96 -13.96
C LEU A 117 3.67 -9.44 -14.44
N SER A 118 2.78 -8.48 -14.73
CA SER A 118 1.55 -8.79 -15.45
C SER A 118 1.85 -8.82 -16.95
N THR A 119 1.41 -9.89 -17.59
CA THR A 119 1.26 -9.94 -19.04
C THR A 119 -0.10 -9.36 -19.39
N ASP A 120 -0.23 -8.67 -20.53
CA ASP A 120 -1.51 -8.07 -20.95
C ASP A 120 -2.57 -9.18 -21.03
N SER A 121 -3.68 -9.03 -20.30
CA SER A 121 -4.76 -10.02 -20.29
C SER A 121 -5.48 -10.14 -21.64
N ARG A 122 -5.22 -9.21 -22.57
CA ARG A 122 -5.68 -9.26 -23.97
C ARG A 122 -4.73 -10.02 -24.89
N ASP A 123 -3.56 -10.44 -24.39
CA ASP A 123 -2.73 -11.39 -25.10
C ASP A 123 -3.50 -12.72 -25.20
N PRO A 124 -3.73 -13.26 -26.41
CA PRO A 124 -4.45 -14.53 -26.59
C PRO A 124 -3.68 -15.75 -26.03
N SER A 125 -2.39 -15.59 -25.73
CA SER A 125 -1.56 -16.61 -25.10
C SER A 125 -0.60 -15.94 -24.10
N PRO A 126 -1.12 -15.35 -23.00
CA PRO A 126 -0.29 -14.57 -22.11
C PRO A 126 0.80 -15.47 -21.55
N PRO A 127 2.08 -15.04 -21.58
CA PRO A 127 3.11 -15.76 -20.85
C PRO A 127 2.65 -15.93 -19.40
N PRO A 128 2.95 -17.07 -18.75
CA PRO A 128 2.65 -17.23 -17.33
C PRO A 128 3.28 -16.06 -16.56
N SER A 129 2.55 -15.54 -15.57
CA SER A 129 3.01 -14.44 -14.72
C SER A 129 4.47 -14.65 -14.31
N ILE A 130 5.34 -13.71 -14.69
CA ILE A 130 6.77 -13.88 -14.50
C ILE A 130 7.09 -13.49 -13.06
N VAL A 131 7.49 -14.48 -12.27
CA VAL A 131 8.03 -14.28 -10.93
C VAL A 131 9.36 -13.56 -11.06
N VAL A 132 9.39 -12.28 -10.67
CA VAL A 132 10.59 -11.44 -10.77
C VAL A 132 11.68 -11.93 -9.83
N PHE A 133 11.27 -12.39 -8.64
CA PHE A 133 12.14 -12.93 -7.62
C PHE A 133 11.77 -14.40 -7.35
N PRO A 134 12.43 -15.37 -8.01
CA PRO A 134 12.11 -16.80 -7.86
C PRO A 134 12.14 -17.30 -6.42
N THR A 135 12.94 -16.64 -5.58
CA THR A 135 12.95 -16.80 -4.12
C THR A 135 12.83 -15.43 -3.46
N CYS A 136 12.33 -15.39 -2.23
CA CYS A 136 12.16 -14.16 -1.48
C CYS A 136 13.52 -13.43 -1.33
N PRO A 137 13.64 -12.18 -1.79
CA PRO A 137 14.91 -11.45 -1.76
C PRO A 137 15.38 -11.10 -0.35
N ALA A 138 14.52 -11.22 0.67
CA ALA A 138 14.88 -10.98 2.07
C ALA A 138 15.36 -12.21 2.83
N CYS A 139 14.80 -13.40 2.55
CA CYS A 139 15.08 -14.59 3.36
C CYS A 139 15.26 -15.89 2.57
N GLY A 140 15.25 -15.83 1.23
CA GLY A 140 15.37 -16.99 0.34
C GLY A 140 14.17 -17.95 0.36
N GLY A 141 13.08 -17.60 1.03
CA GLY A 141 11.88 -18.44 1.13
C GLY A 141 11.09 -18.54 -0.17
N VAL A 142 10.21 -19.54 -0.25
CA VAL A 142 9.24 -19.69 -1.35
C VAL A 142 8.26 -18.52 -1.33
N THR A 143 7.81 -18.09 -2.50
CA THR A 143 6.79 -17.04 -2.64
C THR A 143 5.58 -17.61 -3.37
N SER A 144 4.38 -17.32 -2.87
CA SER A 144 3.15 -17.82 -3.47
C SER A 144 1.99 -16.84 -3.29
N HIS A 145 0.97 -17.00 -4.15
CA HIS A 145 -0.27 -16.25 -4.00
C HIS A 145 -1.04 -16.65 -2.74
N ALA A 146 -0.99 -17.94 -2.37
CA ALA A 146 -1.68 -18.47 -1.20
C ALA A 146 -1.22 -17.80 0.11
N ALA A 147 0.07 -17.47 0.21
CA ALA A 147 0.64 -16.80 1.38
C ALA A 147 -0.04 -15.47 1.74
N ASN A 148 -0.66 -14.78 0.77
CA ASN A 148 -1.43 -13.56 1.03
C ASN A 148 -2.67 -13.80 1.92
N TRP A 149 -3.24 -14.99 1.84
CA TRP A 149 -4.54 -15.33 2.41
C TRP A 149 -4.45 -16.12 3.71
N TRP A 150 -3.25 -16.46 4.15
CA TRP A 150 -3.07 -17.13 5.44
C TRP A 150 -3.40 -16.20 6.60
N THR A 151 -3.95 -16.77 7.66
CA THR A 151 -4.26 -16.04 8.90
C THR A 151 -3.11 -16.07 9.90
N GLU A 152 -2.21 -17.04 9.76
CA GLU A 152 -1.06 -17.29 10.63
C GLU A 152 0.15 -17.69 9.75
N PRO A 153 1.40 -17.57 10.26
CA PRO A 153 2.56 -18.10 9.56
C PRO A 153 2.38 -19.59 9.23
N PRO A 154 2.90 -20.07 8.09
CA PRO A 154 2.87 -21.50 7.82
C PRO A 154 3.71 -22.26 8.86
N PRO A 155 3.41 -23.54 9.10
CA PRO A 155 4.19 -24.40 9.98
C PRO A 155 5.63 -24.60 9.51
#